data_AF-A0A7U3ZQH3-F1
#
_entry.id   AF-A0A7U3ZQH3-F1
#
_cell.length_a   1.000
_cell.length_b   1.000
_cell.length_c   1.000
_cell.angle_alpha   90.00
_cell.angle_beta   90.00
_cell.angle_gamma   90.00
#
_symmetry.space_group_name_H-M   'P 1'
#
loop_
_entity.id
_entity.type
_entity.pdbx_description
1 polymer ?
#
loop_
_entity_poly.entity_id
_entity_poly.type
_entity_poly.pdbx_seq_one_letter_code
_entity_poly.pdbx_strand_id
1 'polypeptide(L)'
;MERGRTDTLRGIYKLLILWGLVLLMGCETFQKVDFQEERCRQAPAGTIAAAKGENLRWEFSLTGISNTVETEPIRVVWTIEGKAFAAQRVSYQFDKRGEQKITVVLTNRCLMQTTRETTITVN
;
A
#
# COMPACT_ATOMS: atom_id res chain seq x y z
N MET A 1 30.88 -64.45 -46.10
CA MET A 1 29.43 -64.13 -46.06
C MET A 1 29.16 -63.57 -44.67
N GLU A 2 29.33 -62.26 -44.52
CA GLU A 2 29.13 -61.53 -43.25
C GLU A 2 27.65 -61.20 -43.08
N ARG A 3 27.07 -61.52 -41.92
CA ARG A 3 25.85 -60.85 -41.45
C ARG A 3 25.61 -61.10 -39.96
N GLY A 4 25.38 -60.03 -39.21
CA GLY A 4 24.60 -60.09 -37.97
C GLY A 4 25.30 -59.59 -36.70
N ARG A 5 25.61 -58.30 -36.61
CA ARG A 5 25.87 -57.65 -35.31
C ARG A 5 25.46 -56.17 -35.35
N THR A 6 24.15 -55.90 -35.39
CA THR A 6 23.63 -54.51 -35.35
C THR A 6 22.27 -54.35 -34.66
N ASP A 7 21.83 -55.25 -33.77
CA ASP A 7 20.49 -55.13 -33.15
C ASP A 7 20.46 -54.86 -31.64
N THR A 8 21.59 -54.94 -30.93
CA THR A 8 21.61 -54.75 -29.46
C THR A 8 21.82 -53.32 -28.98
N LEU A 9 22.21 -52.38 -29.85
CA LEU A 9 22.48 -50.98 -29.46
C LEU A 9 21.22 -50.09 -29.42
N ARG A 10 20.14 -50.49 -30.08
CA ARG A 10 18.94 -49.65 -30.28
C ARG A 10 17.98 -49.64 -29.07
N GLY A 11 18.04 -50.66 -28.22
CA GLY A 11 17.19 -50.79 -27.02
C GLY A 11 17.67 -49.95 -25.83
N ILE A 12 18.98 -49.82 -25.64
CA ILE A 12 19.60 -49.11 -24.51
C ILE A 12 19.37 -47.59 -24.64
N TYR A 13 19.39 -47.07 -25.88
CA TYR A 13 19.18 -45.65 -26.16
C TYR A 13 17.75 -45.18 -25.83
N LYS A 14 16.74 -46.03 -26.02
CA LYS A 14 15.36 -45.72 -25.63
C LYS A 14 15.17 -45.69 -24.11
N LEU A 15 15.90 -46.51 -23.37
CA LEU A 15 15.83 -46.56 -21.91
C LEU A 15 16.51 -45.33 -21.27
N LEU A 16 17.63 -44.87 -21.84
CA LEU A 16 18.36 -43.68 -21.35
C LEU A 16 17.63 -42.36 -21.64
N ILE A 17 16.92 -42.25 -22.77
CA ILE A 17 16.11 -41.07 -23.09
C ILE A 17 14.91 -40.93 -22.14
N LEU A 18 14.35 -42.04 -21.65
CA LEU A 18 13.21 -42.01 -20.74
C LEU A 18 13.56 -41.52 -19.33
N TRP A 19 14.79 -41.78 -18.86
CA TRP A 19 15.29 -41.29 -17.57
C TRP A 19 15.75 -39.82 -17.61
N GLY A 20 16.22 -39.34 -18.76
CA GLY A 20 16.61 -37.93 -18.94
C GLY A 20 15.44 -36.94 -18.88
N LEU A 21 14.22 -37.40 -19.20
CA LEU A 21 13.02 -36.56 -19.21
C LEU A 21 12.37 -36.36 -17.83
N VAL A 22 12.70 -37.19 -16.83
CA VAL A 22 12.16 -37.08 -15.47
C VAL A 22 12.89 -35.99 -14.65
N LEU A 23 14.10 -35.60 -15.05
CA LEU A 23 14.90 -34.57 -14.35
C LEU A 23 14.54 -33.12 -14.72
N LEU A 24 13.62 -32.90 -15.66
CA LEU A 24 13.19 -31.56 -16.07
C LEU A 24 11.89 -31.07 -15.40
N MET A 25 11.24 -31.91 -14.58
CA MET A 25 10.02 -31.54 -13.86
C MET A 25 10.30 -31.37 -12.37
N GLY A 26 10.99 -30.30 -12.02
CA GLY A 26 11.29 -29.97 -10.63
C GLY A 26 11.76 -28.53 -10.41
N CYS A 27 11.34 -27.58 -11.26
CA CYS A 27 11.36 -26.18 -10.86
C CYS A 27 10.14 -25.95 -9.97
N GLU A 28 10.27 -26.26 -8.68
CA GLU A 28 9.35 -25.68 -7.70
C GLU A 28 9.49 -24.17 -7.83
N THR A 29 8.43 -23.52 -8.31
CA THR A 29 8.35 -22.07 -8.28
C THR A 29 8.43 -21.68 -6.81
N PHE A 30 9.58 -21.14 -6.40
CA PHE A 30 9.78 -20.59 -5.08
C PHE A 30 8.71 -19.50 -4.91
N GLN A 31 7.61 -19.84 -4.24
CA GLN A 31 6.59 -18.88 -3.87
C GLN A 31 7.28 -17.96 -2.87
N LYS A 32 7.70 -16.78 -3.35
CA LYS A 32 8.15 -15.72 -2.47
C LYS A 32 6.95 -15.38 -1.59
N VAL A 33 6.92 -15.93 -0.38
CA VAL A 33 5.90 -15.59 0.61
C VAL A 33 6.22 -14.18 1.07
N ASP A 34 5.66 -13.19 0.38
CA ASP A 34 5.81 -11.79 0.73
C ASP A 34 4.74 -11.42 1.77
N PHE A 35 5.01 -11.80 3.02
CA PHE A 35 4.13 -11.52 4.16
C PHE A 35 3.81 -10.01 4.32
N GLN A 36 4.57 -9.12 3.67
CA GLN A 36 4.31 -7.69 3.69
C GLN A 36 3.19 -7.30 2.71
N GLU A 37 3.10 -7.93 1.54
CA GLU A 37 2.09 -7.62 0.52
C GLU A 37 0.66 -8.02 0.97
N GLU A 38 0.52 -9.09 1.76
CA GLU A 38 -0.78 -9.44 2.33
C GLU A 38 -1.25 -8.49 3.43
N ARG A 39 -0.32 -7.98 4.24
CA ARG A 39 -0.63 -7.08 5.37
C ARG A 39 -0.84 -5.63 4.93
N CYS A 40 -0.21 -5.20 3.84
CA CYS A 40 -0.20 -3.82 3.39
C CYS A 40 -1.21 -3.53 2.26
N ARG A 41 -2.45 -4.00 2.40
CA ARG A 41 -3.50 -3.84 1.37
C ARG A 41 -4.42 -2.65 1.59
N GLN A 42 -4.43 -2.09 2.79
CA GLN A 42 -5.43 -1.12 3.21
C GLN A 42 -4.78 0.22 3.52
N ALA A 43 -5.35 1.28 2.95
CA ALA A 43 -4.98 2.65 3.28
C ALA A 43 -5.65 3.10 4.58
N PRO A 44 -5.06 4.04 5.33
CA PRO A 44 -5.66 4.57 6.54
C PRO A 44 -7.00 5.26 6.26
N ALA A 45 -7.95 5.12 7.17
CA ALA A 45 -9.24 5.81 7.10
C ALA A 45 -9.32 6.92 8.15
N GLY A 46 -10.20 7.89 7.90
CA GLY A 46 -10.47 9.01 8.79
C GLY A 46 -11.35 10.04 8.12
N THR A 47 -12.04 10.82 8.94
CA THR A 47 -12.90 11.93 8.55
C THR A 47 -12.37 13.21 9.18
N ILE A 48 -12.40 14.31 8.43
CA ILE A 48 -12.00 15.61 8.96
C ILE A 48 -13.12 16.13 9.87
N ALA A 49 -12.76 16.46 11.11
CA ALA A 49 -13.57 17.26 12.01
C ALA A 49 -12.97 18.67 12.11
N ALA A 50 -13.81 19.68 11.87
CA ALA A 50 -13.44 21.09 11.95
C ALA A 50 -14.33 21.79 12.98
N ALA A 51 -13.72 22.46 13.95
CA ALA A 51 -14.43 23.22 14.97
C ALA A 51 -14.07 24.71 14.86
N LYS A 52 -15.10 25.55 14.85
CA LYS A 52 -14.94 27.01 14.82
C LYS A 52 -14.55 27.52 16.21
N GLY A 53 -13.49 28.32 16.26
CA GLY A 53 -13.10 29.09 17.44
C GLY A 53 -13.38 30.59 17.29
N GLU A 54 -12.76 31.39 18.14
CA GLU A 54 -12.85 32.86 18.09
C GLU A 54 -11.83 33.47 17.12
N ASN A 55 -12.06 34.73 16.69
CA ASN A 55 -11.09 35.51 15.92
C ASN A 55 -10.54 34.80 14.65
N LEU A 56 -11.43 34.22 13.84
CA LEU A 56 -11.10 33.46 12.63
C LEU A 56 -10.23 32.21 12.89
N ARG A 57 -10.14 31.73 14.13
CA ARG A 57 -9.44 30.50 14.48
C ARG A 57 -10.32 29.28 14.23
N TRP A 58 -9.70 28.22 13.73
CA TRP A 58 -10.31 26.92 13.54
C TRP A 58 -9.40 25.82 14.06
N GLU A 59 -10.02 24.80 14.63
CA GLU A 59 -9.37 23.59 15.09
C GLU A 59 -9.71 22.44 14.13
N PHE A 60 -8.67 21.80 13.59
CA PHE A 60 -8.79 20.65 12.71
C PHE A 60 -8.28 19.40 13.42
N SER A 61 -9.07 18.33 13.31
CA SER A 61 -8.74 17.02 13.87
C SER A 61 -9.34 15.91 13.01
N LEU A 62 -8.97 14.67 13.30
CA LEU A 62 -9.51 13.50 12.63
C LEU A 62 -10.42 12.69 13.55
N THR A 63 -11.49 12.14 12.99
CA THR A 63 -12.40 11.19 13.65
C THR A 63 -12.53 9.92 12.80
N GLY A 64 -13.02 8.83 13.41
CA GLY A 64 -13.21 7.56 12.70
C GLY A 64 -11.91 6.91 12.24
N ILE A 65 -10.81 7.14 12.97
CA ILE A 65 -9.53 6.49 12.70
C ILE A 65 -9.56 5.06 13.24
N SER A 66 -9.00 4.13 12.47
CA SER A 66 -8.76 2.75 12.91
C SER A 66 -7.55 2.67 13.84
N ASN A 67 -7.66 1.88 14.89
CA ASN A 67 -6.59 1.63 15.86
C ASN A 67 -5.82 0.33 15.57
N THR A 68 -5.97 -0.25 14.37
CA THR A 68 -5.17 -1.42 13.98
C THR A 68 -3.84 -0.97 13.42
N VAL A 69 -2.78 -1.67 13.79
CA VAL A 69 -1.40 -1.29 13.46
C VAL A 69 -1.20 -1.13 11.93
N GLU A 70 -1.90 -1.92 11.13
CA GLU A 70 -1.83 -1.89 9.67
C GLU A 70 -2.52 -0.68 9.04
N THR A 71 -3.60 -0.17 9.64
CA THR A 71 -4.45 0.89 9.04
C THR A 71 -4.44 2.20 9.82
N GLU A 72 -3.84 2.23 11.00
CA GLU A 72 -3.63 3.45 11.77
C GLU A 72 -2.64 4.37 11.01
N PRO A 73 -2.98 5.66 10.84
CA PRO A 73 -2.07 6.62 10.24
C PRO A 73 -0.92 6.95 11.20
N ILE A 74 0.31 6.66 10.76
CA ILE A 74 1.54 7.05 11.46
C ILE A 74 1.96 8.49 11.13
N ARG A 75 1.43 9.05 10.03
CA ARG A 75 1.71 10.40 9.59
C ARG A 75 0.43 11.05 9.06
N VAL A 76 0.20 12.28 9.53
CA VAL A 76 -0.94 13.12 9.15
C VAL A 76 -0.39 14.45 8.70
N VAL A 77 -0.69 14.85 7.46
CA VAL A 77 -0.28 16.15 6.90
C VAL A 77 -1.49 16.91 6.42
N TRP A 78 -1.72 18.06 7.03
CA TRP A 78 -2.75 19.01 6.65
C TRP A 78 -2.19 20.01 5.65
N THR A 79 -3.00 20.43 4.69
CA THR A 79 -2.73 21.55 3.79
C THR A 79 -3.83 22.60 3.99
N ILE A 80 -3.43 23.78 4.49
CA ILE A 80 -4.32 24.92 4.77
C ILE A 80 -3.69 26.14 4.10
N GLU A 81 -4.42 26.80 3.19
CA GLU A 81 -3.92 27.94 2.39
C GLU A 81 -2.57 27.66 1.68
N GLY A 82 -2.36 26.41 1.23
CA GLY A 82 -1.12 25.97 0.57
C GLY A 82 0.05 25.70 1.52
N LYS A 83 -0.10 25.91 2.84
CA LYS A 83 0.90 25.58 3.86
C LYS A 83 0.66 24.17 4.40
N ALA A 84 1.74 23.41 4.59
CA ALA A 84 1.69 22.05 5.08
C ALA A 84 1.98 21.98 6.60
N PHE A 85 1.19 21.21 7.34
CA PHE A 85 1.33 21.01 8.79
C PHE A 85 1.31 19.52 9.12
N ALA A 86 2.36 19.00 9.74
CA ALA A 86 2.45 17.60 10.14
C ALA A 86 2.06 17.44 11.62
N ALA A 87 0.79 17.13 11.90
CA ALA A 87 0.26 16.96 13.25
C ALA A 87 -1.06 16.17 13.26
N GLN A 88 -1.39 15.54 14.40
CA GLN A 88 -2.69 14.89 14.59
C GLN A 88 -3.85 15.89 14.70
N ARG A 89 -3.56 17.11 15.20
CA ARG A 89 -4.48 18.24 15.31
C ARG A 89 -3.78 19.51 14.90
N VAL A 90 -4.49 20.44 14.27
CA VAL A 90 -3.96 21.74 13.85
C VAL A 90 -4.91 22.85 14.29
N SER A 91 -4.38 23.79 15.05
CA SER A 91 -5.03 25.08 15.32
C SER A 91 -4.51 26.08 14.30
N TYR A 92 -5.40 26.67 13.48
CA TYR A 92 -5.03 27.63 12.46
C TYR A 92 -5.88 28.90 12.56
N GLN A 93 -5.25 30.06 12.43
CA GLN A 93 -5.92 31.34 12.38
C GLN A 93 -5.85 31.91 10.97
N PHE A 94 -7.01 32.12 10.36
CA PHE A 94 -7.09 32.65 9.00
C PHE A 94 -6.96 34.18 9.00
N ASP A 95 -6.29 34.70 7.98
CA ASP A 95 -6.11 36.15 7.81
C ASP A 95 -7.35 36.83 7.20
N LYS A 96 -8.22 36.03 6.56
CA LYS A 96 -9.41 36.54 5.85
C LYS A 96 -10.59 35.59 5.95
N ARG A 97 -11.78 36.16 5.80
CA ARG A 97 -13.05 35.44 5.67
C ARG A 97 -13.22 34.84 4.27
N GLY A 98 -14.07 33.84 4.16
CA GLY A 98 -14.44 33.19 2.91
C GLY A 98 -14.39 31.67 2.98
N GLU A 99 -14.70 31.02 1.87
CA GLU A 99 -14.59 29.57 1.75
C GLU A 99 -13.13 29.13 1.68
N GLN A 100 -12.78 28.13 2.49
CA GLN A 100 -11.44 27.57 2.56
C GLN A 100 -11.50 26.07 2.38
N LYS A 101 -10.69 25.56 1.44
CA LYS A 101 -10.50 24.13 1.23
C LYS A 101 -9.37 23.64 2.11
N ILE A 102 -9.64 22.59 2.87
CA ILE A 102 -8.70 21.93 3.76
C ILE A 102 -8.47 20.53 3.23
N THR A 103 -7.22 20.18 2.97
CA THR A 103 -6.83 18.84 2.52
C THR A 103 -6.01 18.18 3.62
N VAL A 104 -6.17 16.88 3.83
CA VAL A 104 -5.32 16.08 4.72
C VAL A 104 -4.88 14.81 4.02
N VAL A 105 -3.61 14.48 4.16
CA VAL A 105 -3.01 13.22 3.69
C VAL A 105 -2.66 12.38 4.90
N LEU A 106 -3.23 11.19 4.95
CA LEU A 106 -2.99 10.17 5.96
C LEU A 106 -2.02 9.14 5.37
N THR A 107 -1.02 8.71 6.14
CA THR A 107 -0.09 7.66 5.72
C THR A 107 0.09 6.65 6.85
N ASN A 108 -0.08 5.36 6.56
CA ASN A 108 0.16 4.28 7.52
C ASN A 108 1.59 3.74 7.44
N ARG A 109 1.93 2.78 8.31
CA ARG A 109 3.24 2.09 8.32
C ARG A 109 3.62 1.39 7.02
N CYS A 110 2.61 1.04 6.22
CA CYS A 110 2.76 0.40 4.92
C CYS A 110 2.97 1.41 3.79
N LEU A 111 3.10 2.71 4.12
CA LEU A 111 3.21 3.82 3.17
C LEU A 111 1.97 3.99 2.27
N MET A 112 0.87 3.33 2.59
CA MET A 112 -0.41 3.53 1.93
C MET A 112 -1.00 4.87 2.34
N GLN A 113 -1.57 5.58 1.37
CA GLN A 113 -2.07 6.93 1.58
C GLN A 113 -3.57 7.05 1.31
N THR A 114 -4.21 7.92 2.08
CA THR A 114 -5.56 8.39 1.84
C THR A 114 -5.57 9.91 1.91
N THR A 115 -6.14 10.54 0.89
CA THR A 115 -6.39 11.99 0.87
C THR A 115 -7.84 12.27 1.21
N ARG A 116 -8.08 13.20 2.12
CA ARG A 116 -9.41 13.72 2.44
C ARG A 116 -9.43 15.21 2.24
N GLU A 117 -10.59 15.73 1.88
CA GLU A 117 -10.83 17.16 1.72
C GLU A 117 -12.12 17.55 2.42
N THR A 118 -12.15 18.78 2.93
CA THR A 118 -13.37 19.44 3.41
C THR A 118 -13.32 20.92 3.07
N THR A 119 -14.48 21.53 2.93
CA THR A 119 -14.62 22.98 2.75
C THR A 119 -15.29 23.56 3.99
N ILE A 120 -14.70 24.61 4.54
CA ILE A 120 -15.27 25.39 5.63
C ILE A 120 -15.55 26.81 5.15
N THR A 121 -16.49 27.49 5.80
CA THR A 121 -16.75 28.92 5.59
C THR A 121 -16.24 29.71 6.79
N VAL A 122 -15.18 30.49 6.59
CA VAL A 122 -14.57 31.34 7.61
C VAL A 122 -15.36 32.65 7.69
N ASN A 123 -16.09 32.86 8.80
CA ASN A 123 -16.92 34.03 9.08
C ASN A 123 -16.51 34.71 10.38
#